data_AF-A0A9E2XX87-F1
#
_entry.id   AF-A0A9E2XX87-F1
#
_cell.length_a   1.000
_cell.length_b   1.000
_cell.length_c   1.000
_cell.angle_alpha   90.00
_cell.angle_beta   90.00
_cell.angle_gamma   90.00
#
_symmetry.space_group_name_H-M   'P 1'
#
loop_
_entity.id
_entity.type
_entity.pdbx_description
1 polymer ?
#
loop_
_entity_poly.entity_id
_entity_poly.type
_entity_poly.pdbx_seq_one_letter_code
_entity_poly.pdbx_strand_id
1 'polypeptide(L)'
;MSEERAPRERMEYDVVIVGAGPSGLAAAIRLKQLAAAGDRDLGVCVVEKGSEVGAHILSGAVFEPRALNELIPDWREQGAPLVTPAVEDRFLLLTKTRSLRLPTPP
;
A
#
# COMPACT_ATOMS: atom_id res chain seq x y z
N MET A 1 -42.87 0.11 16.08
CA MET A 1 -42.56 1.40 15.43
C MET A 1 -41.21 1.24 14.77
N SER A 2 -41.18 1.20 13.45
CA SER A 2 -39.95 1.11 12.67
C SER A 2 -39.25 2.46 12.78
N GLU A 3 -38.04 2.52 13.36
CA GLU A 3 -37.24 3.75 13.33
C GLU A 3 -36.91 4.07 11.88
N GLU A 4 -37.46 5.18 11.38
CA GLU A 4 -37.09 5.75 10.10
C GLU A 4 -35.66 6.27 10.21
N ARG A 5 -34.70 5.51 9.68
CA ARG A 5 -33.29 5.89 9.65
C ARG A 5 -33.15 7.25 8.97
N ALA A 6 -32.46 8.18 9.62
CA ALA A 6 -32.09 9.45 9.04
C ALA A 6 -31.49 9.25 7.62
N PRO A 7 -31.78 10.15 6.67
CA PRO A 7 -31.27 10.03 5.32
C PRO A 7 -29.73 9.96 5.32
N ARG A 8 -29.17 8.96 4.64
CA ARG A 8 -27.72 8.78 4.56
C ARG A 8 -27.12 9.90 3.72
N GLU A 9 -26.03 10.48 4.22
CA GLU A 9 -25.20 11.40 3.45
C GLU A 9 -24.67 10.72 2.19
N ARG A 10 -24.58 11.49 1.10
CA ARG A 10 -24.13 11.01 -0.22
C ARG A 10 -23.12 11.99 -0.77
N MET A 11 -22.03 11.45 -1.32
CA MET A 11 -21.01 12.19 -2.04
C MET A 11 -20.75 11.47 -3.36
N GLU A 12 -20.56 12.22 -4.44
CA GLU A 12 -20.31 11.68 -5.78
C GLU A 12 -18.80 11.67 -6.07
N TYR A 13 -18.31 10.54 -6.59
CA TYR A 13 -16.93 10.33 -7.02
C TYR A 13 -16.94 9.45 -8.27
N ASP A 14 -15.97 9.65 -9.16
CA ASP A 14 -15.81 8.80 -10.35
C ASP A 14 -15.30 7.41 -9.97
N VAL A 15 -14.41 7.35 -8.98
CA VAL A 15 -13.82 6.11 -8.47
C VAL A 15 -13.80 6.12 -6.95
N VAL A 16 -14.28 5.02 -6.35
CA VAL A 16 -14.15 4.75 -4.91
C VAL A 16 -13.27 3.52 -4.71
N ILE A 17 -12.22 3.68 -3.91
CA ILE A 17 -11.27 2.64 -3.52
C ILE A 17 -11.49 2.34 -2.03
N VAL A 18 -11.75 1.08 -1.70
CA VAL A 18 -11.94 0.63 -0.32
C VAL A 18 -10.63 0.01 0.18
N GLY A 19 -10.02 0.67 1.16
CA GLY A 19 -8.75 0.31 1.79
C GLY A 19 -7.59 1.18 1.33
N ALA A 20 -6.92 1.85 2.27
CA ALA A 20 -5.70 2.63 2.02
C ALA A 20 -4.42 1.80 2.27
N GLY A 21 -4.43 0.55 1.81
CA GLY A 21 -3.22 -0.29 1.74
C GLY A 21 -2.36 0.01 0.51
N PRO A 22 -1.23 -0.69 0.33
CA PRO A 22 -0.32 -0.44 -0.79
C PRO A 22 -1.00 -0.52 -2.16
N SER A 23 -1.88 -1.50 -2.38
CA SER A 23 -2.60 -1.65 -3.65
C SER A 23 -3.63 -0.53 -3.89
N GLY A 24 -4.40 -0.16 -2.86
CA GLY A 24 -5.41 0.90 -2.95
C GLY A 24 -4.77 2.27 -3.20
N LEU A 25 -3.71 2.59 -2.47
CA LEU A 25 -2.95 3.82 -2.67
C LEU A 25 -2.25 3.82 -4.04
N ALA A 26 -1.67 2.71 -4.48
CA ALA A 26 -1.06 2.61 -5.80
C ALA A 26 -2.08 2.86 -6.92
N ALA A 27 -3.27 2.29 -6.81
CA ALA A 27 -4.36 2.53 -7.77
C ALA A 27 -4.79 4.01 -7.77
N ALA A 28 -5.00 4.60 -6.60
CA ALA A 28 -5.40 6.01 -6.47
C ALA A 28 -4.36 6.96 -7.09
N ILE A 29 -3.08 6.76 -6.76
CA ILE A 29 -1.96 7.54 -7.31
C ILE A 29 -1.92 7.40 -8.83
N ARG A 30 -1.97 6.17 -9.35
CA ARG A 30 -1.88 5.93 -10.79
C ARG A 30 -3.07 6.53 -11.56
N LEU A 31 -4.27 6.45 -11.01
CA LEU A 31 -5.46 7.08 -11.60
C LEU A 31 -5.32 8.60 -11.68
N LYS A 32 -4.86 9.25 -10.61
CA LYS A 32 -4.63 10.71 -10.62
C LYS A 32 -3.51 11.11 -11.58
N GLN A 33 -2.42 10.34 -11.67
CA GLN A 33 -1.36 10.56 -12.66
C GLN A 33 -1.90 10.47 -14.11
N LEU A 34 -2.71 9.45 -14.42
CA LEU A 34 -3.30 9.27 -15.76
C LEU A 34 -4.35 10.33 -16.09
N ALA A 35 -5.10 10.80 -15.08
CA ALA A 35 -6.05 11.90 -15.23
C ALA A 35 -5.30 13.20 -15.56
N ALA A 36 -4.27 13.54 -14.80
CA ALA A 36 -3.42 14.71 -15.03
C ALA A 36 -2.73 14.67 -16.40
N ALA A 37 -2.17 13.53 -16.81
CA ALA A 37 -1.53 13.37 -18.11
C ALA A 37 -2.52 13.51 -19.29
N GLY A 38 -3.80 13.22 -19.06
CA GLY A 38 -4.86 13.35 -20.06
C GLY A 38 -5.66 14.64 -19.95
N ASP A 39 -5.24 15.61 -19.13
CA ASP A 39 -5.97 16.86 -18.83
C ASP A 39 -7.44 16.62 -18.45
N ARG A 40 -7.67 15.62 -17.59
CA ARG A 40 -8.99 15.27 -17.07
C ARG A 40 -9.03 15.50 -15.57
N ASP A 41 -10.14 16.05 -15.10
CA ASP A 41 -10.48 15.96 -13.69
C ASP A 41 -11.08 14.58 -13.39
N LEU A 42 -10.67 13.99 -12.26
CA LEU A 42 -11.10 12.68 -11.82
C LEU A 42 -11.18 12.68 -10.30
N GLY A 43 -12.39 12.58 -9.77
CA GLY A 43 -12.69 12.43 -8.36
C GLY A 43 -12.41 11.01 -7.89
N VAL A 44 -11.36 10.84 -7.08
CA VAL A 44 -10.97 9.55 -6.49
C VAL A 44 -11.13 9.64 -4.98
N CYS A 45 -11.98 8.79 -4.41
CA CYS A 45 -12.15 8.63 -2.97
C CYS A 45 -11.44 7.36 -2.50
N VAL A 46 -10.61 7.47 -1.46
CA VAL A 46 -10.02 6.31 -0.78
C VAL A 46 -10.60 6.27 0.63
N VAL A 47 -11.28 5.16 0.96
CA VAL A 47 -11.89 4.97 2.27
C VAL A 47 -11.07 3.96 3.06
N GLU A 48 -10.63 4.34 4.26
CA GLU A 48 -9.87 3.46 5.16
C GLU A 48 -10.59 3.34 6.50
N LYS A 49 -10.53 2.14 7.10
CA LYS A 49 -11.11 1.85 8.42
C LYS A 49 -10.26 2.43 9.55
N GLY A 50 -8.94 2.50 9.35
CA GLY A 50 -7.97 3.07 10.28
C GLY A 50 -8.28 4.52 10.65
N SER A 51 -7.94 4.89 11.88
CA SER A 51 -7.95 6.30 12.31
C SER A 51 -6.99 7.17 11.50
N GLU A 52 -5.99 6.53 10.88
CA GLU A 52 -5.01 7.10 9.98
C GLU A 52 -4.60 6.05 8.93
N VAL A 53 -4.09 6.53 7.79
CA VAL A 53 -3.53 5.65 6.75
C VAL A 53 -2.36 4.87 7.35
N GLY A 54 -2.40 3.55 7.26
CA GLY A 54 -1.36 2.68 7.80
C GLY A 54 -1.66 2.08 9.18
N ALA A 55 -2.64 2.59 9.94
CA ALA A 55 -2.96 2.12 11.29
C ALA A 55 -3.28 0.61 11.39
N HIS A 56 -3.76 0.02 10.30
CA HIS A 56 -4.09 -1.41 10.22
C HIS A 56 -3.16 -2.21 9.29
N ILE A 57 -2.08 -1.61 8.78
CA ILE A 57 -1.10 -2.33 7.96
C ILE A 57 -0.16 -3.10 8.89
N LEU A 58 -0.08 -4.41 8.69
CA LEU A 58 0.87 -5.29 9.37
C LEU A 58 1.64 -6.10 8.33
N SER A 59 2.97 -6.00 8.35
CA SER A 59 3.85 -6.75 7.44
C SER A 59 5.25 -6.90 8.03
N GLY A 60 5.96 -7.97 7.65
CA GLY A 60 7.42 -8.06 7.84
C GLY A 60 8.22 -7.14 6.91
N ALA A 61 7.57 -6.63 5.86
CA ALA A 61 8.04 -5.55 4.99
C ALA A 61 9.42 -5.75 4.34
N VAL A 62 9.75 -6.98 3.92
CA VAL A 62 10.79 -7.20 2.90
C VAL A 62 10.22 -6.75 1.56
N PHE A 63 10.69 -5.60 1.08
CA PHE A 63 10.07 -4.87 -0.02
C PHE A 63 10.92 -4.93 -1.30
N GLU A 64 10.34 -5.45 -2.39
CA GLU A 64 10.95 -5.35 -3.71
C GLU A 64 10.57 -3.99 -4.34
N PRO A 65 11.55 -3.14 -4.71
CA PRO A 65 11.29 -1.73 -5.04
C PRO A 65 10.76 -1.46 -6.45
N ARG A 66 10.68 -2.44 -7.36
CA ARG A 66 10.27 -2.27 -8.76
C ARG A 66 8.91 -1.63 -8.90
N ALA A 67 7.91 -2.10 -8.15
CA ALA A 67 6.57 -1.53 -8.21
C ALA A 67 6.57 -0.04 -7.80
N LEU A 68 7.38 0.33 -6.82
CA LEU A 68 7.51 1.72 -6.41
C LEU A 68 8.33 2.55 -7.41
N ASN A 69 9.38 1.98 -8.00
CA ASN A 69 10.15 2.61 -9.08
C ASN A 69 9.27 2.91 -10.31
N GLU A 70 8.32 2.03 -10.62
CA GLU A 70 7.37 2.23 -11.72
C GLU A 70 6.32 3.30 -11.39
N LEU A 71 5.82 3.31 -10.14
CA LEU A 71 4.74 4.21 -9.73
C LEU A 71 5.24 5.63 -9.40
N ILE A 72 6.38 5.75 -8.73
CA ILE A 72 6.99 7.00 -8.23
C ILE A 72 8.51 6.92 -8.45
N PRO A 73 9.02 7.17 -9.66
CA PRO A 73 10.44 6.93 -9.99
C PRO A 73 11.46 7.64 -9.09
N ASP A 74 11.07 8.79 -8.53
CA ASP A 74 11.86 9.69 -7.67
C ASP A 74 11.51 9.55 -6.17
N TRP A 75 10.98 8.40 -5.76
CA TRP A 75 10.57 8.15 -4.36
C TRP A 75 11.72 8.33 -3.35
N ARG A 76 12.97 8.13 -3.78
CA ARG A 76 14.16 8.26 -2.93
C ARG A 76 14.40 9.72 -2.57
N GLU A 77 14.35 10.59 -3.56
CA GLU A 77 14.51 12.04 -3.43
C GLU A 77 13.35 12.66 -2.64
N GLN A 78 12.15 12.09 -2.76
CA GLN A 78 10.98 12.46 -1.97
C GLN A 78 11.03 11.98 -0.50
N GLY A 79 12.06 11.20 -0.12
CA GLY A 79 12.28 10.79 1.27
C GLY A 79 11.42 9.61 1.73
N ALA A 80 11.02 8.70 0.82
CA ALA A 80 10.29 7.50 1.25
C ALA A 80 11.13 6.64 2.21
N PRO A 81 10.52 6.01 3.23
CA PRO A 81 11.22 5.40 4.37
C PRO A 81 11.83 4.01 4.07
N LEU A 82 12.35 3.78 2.86
CA LEU A 82 13.03 2.55 2.43
C LEU A 82 14.55 2.72 2.56
N VAL A 83 15.03 2.84 3.80
CA VAL A 83 16.44 3.20 4.10
C VAL A 83 17.36 2.00 4.35
N THR A 84 16.80 0.79 4.49
CA THR A 84 17.56 -0.42 4.86
C THR A 84 17.62 -1.39 3.68
N PRO A 85 18.75 -1.45 2.92
CA PRO A 85 18.89 -2.39 1.82
C PRO A 85 19.05 -3.83 2.34
N ALA A 86 18.34 -4.78 1.72
CA ALA A 86 18.56 -6.21 1.95
C ALA A 86 19.87 -6.65 1.26
N VAL A 87 20.82 -7.15 2.04
CA VAL A 87 22.17 -7.51 1.57
C VAL A 87 22.47 -9.02 1.64
N GLU A 88 21.74 -9.76 2.46
CA GLU A 88 21.92 -11.20 2.65
C GLU A 88 20.59 -11.88 3.00
N ASP A 89 20.33 -13.02 2.36
CA ASP A 89 19.23 -13.92 2.72
C ASP A 89 19.75 -15.18 3.44
N ARG A 90 19.06 -15.58 4.50
CA ARG A 90 19.35 -16.79 5.27
C ARG A 90 18.08 -17.60 5.49
N PHE A 91 18.07 -18.83 5.01
CA PHE A 91 17.03 -19.80 5.32
C PHE A 91 17.53 -20.79 6.37
N LEU A 92 16.82 -20.92 7.50
CA LEU A 92 17.30 -21.66 8.67
C LEU A 92 16.28 -22.72 9.12
N LEU A 93 16.76 -23.93 9.38
CA LEU A 93 16.02 -24.93 10.15
C LEU A 93 16.37 -24.79 11.63
N LEU A 94 15.37 -24.54 12.46
CA LEU A 94 15.53 -24.39 13.90
C LEU A 94 15.20 -25.69 14.64
N THR A 95 16.03 -26.02 15.62
CA THR A 95 15.77 -27.06 16.63
C THR A 95 15.74 -26.40 18.01
N LYS A 96 15.42 -27.15 19.07
CA LYS A 96 15.39 -26.62 20.44
C LYS A 96 16.69 -25.90 20.85
N THR A 97 17.85 -26.34 20.33
CA THR A 97 19.17 -25.83 20.76
C THR A 97 20.11 -25.43 19.63
N ARG A 98 19.68 -25.52 18.36
CA ARG A 98 20.53 -25.25 17.19
C ARG A 98 19.76 -24.57 16.06
N SER A 99 20.48 -23.81 15.24
CA SER A 99 20.05 -23.34 13.93
C SER A 99 20.97 -23.95 12.86
N LEU A 100 20.37 -24.52 11.81
CA LEU A 100 21.09 -25.12 10.68
C LEU A 100 20.77 -24.29 9.43
N ARG A 101 21.80 -23.73 8.79
CA ARG A 101 21.62 -23.00 7.52
C ARG A 101 21.29 -24.00 6.41
N LEU A 102 20.19 -23.74 5.73
CA LEU A 102 19.79 -24.46 4.52
C LEU A 102 20.17 -23.64 3.28
N PRO A 103 20.24 -24.26 2.08
CA PRO A 103 20.31 -23.51 0.84
C PRO A 103 19.14 -22.54 0.73
N THR A 104 19.42 -21.28 0.38
CA THR A 104 18.37 -20.28 0.15
C THR A 104 17.61 -20.67 -1.12
N PRO A 105 16.26 -20.80 -1.08
CA PRO A 105 15.46 -21.03 -2.28
C PRO A 105 15.63 -19.89 -3.30
N PRO A 106 15.44 -20.15 -4.60
CA PRO A 106 15.46 -19.12 -5.64
C PRO A 106 14.30 -18.13 -5.51
#